data_AF-A0A423H9Z6-F1
#
_entry.id   AF-A0A423H9Z6-F1
#
_cell.length_a   1.000
_cell.length_b   1.000
_cell.length_c   1.000
_cell.angle_alpha   90.00
_cell.angle_beta   90.00
_cell.angle_gamma   90.00
#
_symmetry.space_group_name_H-M   'P 1'
#
loop_
_entity.id
_entity.type
_entity.pdbx_description
1 polymer ?
#
loop_
_entity_poly.entity_id
_entity_poly.type
_entity_poly.pdbx_seq_one_letter_code
_entity_poly.pdbx_strand_id
1 'polypeptide(L)' 'MSEETLSETEYGAITDAAAHWCMRLHASDCTVAERQAFEQWRNAHPLHAFKYTATTVLNSLAQQPVKR' A
#
# COMPACT_ATOMS: atom_id res chain seq x y z
N MET A 1 -23.70 1.63 12.02
CA MET A 1 -22.50 1.92 11.21
C MET A 1 -21.31 1.67 12.13
N SER A 2 -20.80 0.44 12.13
CA SER A 2 -19.60 0.12 12.90
C SER A 2 -18.43 0.64 12.10
N GLU A 3 -17.96 1.83 12.43
CA GLU A 3 -16.61 2.27 12.04
C GLU A 3 -15.65 1.32 12.77
N GLU A 4 -15.28 0.24 12.10
CA GLU A 4 -14.25 -0.69 12.55
C GLU A 4 -12.93 0.08 12.60
N THR A 5 -12.68 0.74 13.72
CA THR A 5 -11.39 1.34 14.06
C THR A 5 -10.39 0.20 14.18
N LEU A 6 -9.76 -0.15 13.05
CA LEU A 6 -8.63 -1.07 13.00
C LEU A 6 -7.65 -0.72 14.12
N SER A 7 -7.23 -1.73 14.87
CA SER A 7 -6.26 -1.52 15.95
C SER A 7 -4.91 -1.10 15.38
N GLU A 8 -4.08 -0.39 16.17
CA GLU A 8 -2.75 0.09 15.75
C GLU A 8 -1.89 -1.02 15.11
N THR A 9 -1.97 -2.24 15.65
CA THR A 9 -1.29 -3.43 15.13
C THR A 9 -1.75 -3.81 13.72
N GLU A 10 -3.06 -3.80 13.47
CA GLU A 10 -3.61 -4.06 12.13
C GLU A 10 -3.23 -2.93 11.17
N TYR A 11 -3.23 -1.70 11.68
CA TYR A 11 -2.76 -0.56 10.91
C TYR A 11 -1.29 -0.73 10.51
N GLY A 12 -0.42 -1.17 11.42
CA GLY A 12 0.99 -1.47 11.15
C GLY A 12 1.15 -2.57 10.10
N ALA A 13 0.43 -3.68 10.25
CA ALA A 13 0.49 -4.82 9.32
C ALA A 13 0.08 -4.43 7.88
N ILE A 14 -0.96 -3.60 7.74
CA ILE A 14 -1.42 -3.11 6.42
C ILE A 14 -0.37 -2.18 5.78
N THR A 15 0.26 -1.32 6.58
CA THR A 15 1.32 -0.41 6.11
C THR A 15 2.55 -1.18 5.64
N ASP A 16 2.97 -2.19 6.41
CA ASP A 16 4.08 -3.07 6.06
C ASP A 16 3.81 -3.86 4.77
N ALA A 17 2.61 -4.45 4.64
CA ALA A 17 2.19 -5.13 3.43
C ALA A 17 2.17 -4.18 2.21
N ALA A 18 1.72 -2.93 2.37
CA ALA A 18 1.74 -1.95 1.29
C ALA A 18 3.17 -1.60 0.84
N ALA A 19 4.12 -1.46 1.77
CA ALA A 19 5.53 -1.22 1.46
C ALA A 19 6.16 -2.41 0.73
N HIS A 20 5.87 -3.63 1.19
CA HIS A 20 6.29 -4.88 0.54
C HIS A 20 5.80 -4.92 -0.92
N TRP A 21 4.51 -4.67 -1.16
CA TRP A 21 3.96 -4.65 -2.51
C TRP A 21 4.52 -3.52 -3.38
N CYS A 22 4.82 -2.35 -2.81
CA CYS A 22 5.48 -1.27 -3.52
C CYS A 22 6.84 -1.75 -4.08
N MET A 23 7.66 -2.44 -3.27
CA MET A 23 8.93 -2.98 -3.74
C MET A 23 8.75 -4.06 -4.81
N ARG A 24 7.81 -5.00 -4.62
CA ARG A 24 7.55 -6.07 -5.59
C ARG A 24 7.03 -5.56 -6.92
N LEU A 25 6.10 -4.60 -6.92
CA LEU A 25 5.53 -4.01 -8.14
C LEU A 25 6.56 -3.22 -8.96
N HIS A 26 7.61 -2.68 -8.31
CA HIS A 26 8.73 -2.02 -8.99
C HIS A 26 9.84 -2.99 -9.40
N ALA A 27 9.79 -4.25 -9.00
CA ALA A 27 10.77 -5.25 -9.42
C ALA A 27 10.49 -5.68 -10.87
N SER A 28 11.54 -5.70 -11.71
CA SER A 28 11.43 -6.10 -13.11
C SER A 28 11.00 -7.57 -13.29
N ASP A 29 11.32 -8.43 -12.31
CA ASP A 29 10.93 -9.84 -12.26
C ASP A 29 9.55 -10.08 -11.62
N CYS A 30 8.74 -9.03 -11.42
CA CYS A 30 7.41 -9.18 -10.82
C CYS A 30 6.51 -10.09 -11.68
N THR A 31 6.18 -11.26 -11.14
CA THR A 31 5.42 -12.28 -11.82
C THR A 31 3.91 -11.98 -11.83
N VAL A 32 3.18 -12.62 -12.74
CA VAL A 32 1.71 -12.52 -12.80
C VAL A 32 1.06 -13.02 -11.49
N ALA A 33 1.64 -14.05 -10.86
CA ALA A 33 1.15 -14.57 -9.59
C ALA A 33 1.22 -13.52 -8.47
N GLU A 34 2.29 -12.72 -8.41
CA GLU A 34 2.41 -11.62 -7.44
C GLU A 34 1.43 -10.49 -7.70
N ARG A 35 1.20 -10.16 -8.97
CA ARG A 35 0.17 -9.16 -9.34
C ARG A 35 -1.21 -9.62 -8.88
N GLN A 36 -1.55 -10.89 -9.10
CA GLN A 36 -2.81 -11.45 -8.62
C GLN A 36 -2.89 -11.51 -7.09
N ALA A 37 -1.78 -11.77 -6.39
CA ALA A 37 -1.73 -11.74 -4.93
C ALA A 37 -1.92 -10.31 -4.39
N PHE A 38 -1.33 -9.30 -5.05
CA PHE A 38 -1.58 -7.89 -4.76
C PHE A 38 -3.04 -7.51 -4.98
N GLU A 39 -3.65 -7.96 -6.09
CA GLU A 39 -5.06 -7.70 -6.35
C GLU A 39 -5.99 -8.36 -5.34
N GLN A 40 -5.69 -9.59 -4.91
CA GLN A 40 -6.41 -10.27 -3.83
C GLN A 40 -6.24 -9.52 -2.50
N TRP A 41 -5.02 -9.11 -2.15
CA TRP A 41 -4.76 -8.32 -0.95
C TRP A 41 -5.52 -6.98 -0.99
N ARG A 42 -5.51 -6.28 -2.12
CA ARG A 42 -6.21 -5.00 -2.31
C ARG A 42 -7.73 -5.15 -2.24
N ASN A 43 -8.29 -6.25 -2.77
CA ASN A 43 -9.73 -6.54 -2.71
C ASN A 43 -10.18 -7.10 -1.35
N ALA A 44 -9.26 -7.64 -0.56
CA ALA A 44 -9.59 -8.20 0.75
C ALA A 44 -10.12 -7.16 1.74
N HIS A 45 -9.71 -5.88 1.61
CA HIS A 45 -10.22 -4.82 2.45
C HIS A 45 -10.26 -3.47 1.73
N PRO A 46 -11.36 -2.71 1.77
CA PRO A 46 -11.44 -1.38 1.16
C PRO A 46 -10.38 -0.39 1.71
N LEU A 47 -9.93 -0.57 2.96
CA LEU A 47 -8.80 0.17 3.53
C LEU A 47 -7.44 -0.18 2.92
N HIS A 48 -7.20 -1.38 2.41
CA HIS A 48 -5.93 -1.72 1.75
C HIS A 48 -5.76 -0.89 0.46
N ALA A 49 -6.83 -0.75 -0.31
CA ALA A 49 -6.87 0.14 -1.47
C ALA A 49 -6.66 1.61 -1.07
N PHE A 50 -7.35 2.07 -0.02
CA PHE A 50 -7.21 3.45 0.46
C PHE A 50 -5.78 3.76 0.94
N LYS A 51 -5.17 2.83 1.68
CA LYS A 51 -3.88 3.04 2.34
C LYS A 51 -2.68 2.85 1.41
N TYR A 52 -2.78 1.96 0.43
CA TYR A 52 -1.84 1.94 -0.70
C TYR A 52 -1.80 3.30 -1.41
N THR A 53 -2.97 3.91 -1.65
CA THR A 53 -3.09 5.22 -2.31
C THR A 53 -2.60 6.37 -1.42
N ALA A 54 -2.84 6.30 -0.11
CA ALA A 54 -2.41 7.32 0.87
C ALA A 54 -0.88 7.37 1.03
N THR A 55 -0.21 6.21 1.04
CA THR A 55 1.26 6.13 1.10
C THR A 55 1.91 6.71 -0.16
N THR A 56 1.25 6.66 -1.32
CA THR A 56 1.76 7.27 -2.56
C THR A 56 1.71 8.80 -2.55
N VAL A 57 0.66 9.42 -2.00
CA VAL A 57 0.55 10.89 -1.90
C VAL A 57 1.58 11.47 -0.94
N LEU A 58 1.78 10.86 0.23
CA LEU A 58 2.76 11.37 1.20
C LEU A 58 4.20 11.16 0.71
N ASN A 59 4.49 10.06 0.03
CA ASN A 59 5.80 9.81 -0.59
C ASN A 59 6.06 10.71 -1.82
N SER A 60 5.03 11.06 -2.60
CA SER A 60 5.18 11.97 -3.75
C SER A 60 5.46 13.42 -3.33
N LEU A 61 4.97 13.86 -2.16
CA LEU A 61 5.36 15.14 -1.57
C LEU A 61 6.80 15.13 -1.03
N ALA A 62 7.35 13.96 -0.70
CA ALA A 62 8.73 13.79 -0.24
C ALA A 62 9.76 13.62 -1.39
N GLN A 63 9.31 13.30 -2.62
CA GLN A 63 10.19 13.15 -3.79
C GLN A 63 10.25 14.39 -4.71
N GLN A 64 9.57 15.49 -4.35
CA GLN A 64 9.76 16.77 -5.04
C GLN A 64 11.02 17.42 -4.48
N PRO A 65 12.15 17.51 -5.21
CA PRO A 65 13.23 18.38 -4.79
C PRO A 65 12.66 19.81 -4.74
N VAL A 66 12.72 20.45 -3.58
CA VAL A 66 12.57 21.90 -3.45
C VAL A 66 13.50 22.52 -4.50
N LYS A 67 12.93 22.98 -5.62
CA LYS A 67 13.64 23.85 -6.55
C LYS A 67 13.90 25.14 -5.77
N ARG A 68 15.14 25.27 -5.29
CA ARG A 68 15.70 26.51 -4.75
C ARG A 68 15.68 27.61 -5.80
#